data_AF-W2NZC2-F1
#
_entry.id   AF-W2NZC2-F1
#
_cell.length_a   1.000
_cell.length_b   1.000
_cell.length_c   1.000
_cell.angle_alpha   90.00
_cell.angle_beta   90.00
_cell.angle_gamma   90.00
#
_symmetry.space_group_name_H-M   'P 1'
#
loop_
_entity.id
_entity.type
_entity.pdbx_description
1 polymer ?
#
loop_
_entity_poly.entity_id
_entity_poly.type
_entity_poly.pdbx_seq_one_letter_code
_entity_poly.pdbx_strand_id
1 'polypeptide(L)'
;MLNFYQSIPKSKLKKYPKNEHFGLPFRMCIASPSGSGKSNTVLYIIALLSKCFTKIVICTKTNETLYDHLKDTIDNVEVIEEGMVPAMGEYDSETSKLVIFDDLVLEPKKTQAQIGQYFIRGRKKGWSMIYISQSYFGIPKTIRINSQYVVLGRNLTQRDLAIICRDFPSDMPVKEFIDLYKRITSEKMSTMMMNIIERKIYQNVIEYICEM
;
A
#
# COMPACT_ATOMS: atom_id res chain seq x y z
N MET A 1 -6.19 -9.16 28.28
CA MET A 1 -5.22 -10.08 27.65
C MET A 1 -3.82 -9.53 27.91
N LEU A 2 -2.88 -10.35 28.40
CA LEU A 2 -1.49 -9.93 28.60
C LEU A 2 -0.77 -9.84 27.24
N ASN A 3 -0.09 -8.73 26.96
CA ASN A 3 0.67 -8.54 25.73
C ASN A 3 2.15 -8.91 25.93
N PHE A 4 2.51 -10.15 25.60
CA PHE A 4 3.89 -10.66 25.76
C PHE A 4 4.95 -9.90 24.94
N TYR A 5 4.58 -9.13 23.91
CA TYR A 5 5.55 -8.27 23.22
C TYR A 5 6.12 -7.19 24.13
N GLN A 6 5.36 -6.74 25.15
CA GLN A 6 5.82 -5.75 26.11
C GLN A 6 6.91 -6.30 27.04
N SER A 7 6.95 -7.62 27.25
CA SER A 7 7.99 -8.27 28.06
C SER A 7 9.27 -8.63 27.29
N ILE A 8 9.27 -8.55 25.96
CA ILE A 8 10.47 -8.84 25.17
C ILE A 8 11.46 -7.68 25.31
N PRO A 9 12.75 -7.95 25.64
CA PRO A 9 13.77 -6.91 25.67
C PRO A 9 13.83 -6.14 24.34
N LYS A 10 13.74 -4.81 24.38
CA LYS A 10 13.72 -3.96 23.18
C LYS A 10 14.94 -4.16 22.27
N SER A 11 16.07 -4.62 22.81
CA SER A 11 17.27 -4.96 22.05
C SER A 11 17.09 -6.17 21.11
N LYS A 12 16.16 -7.08 21.41
CA LYS A 12 15.84 -8.25 20.59
C LYS A 12 14.81 -7.96 19.49
N LEU A 13 14.18 -6.78 19.52
CA LEU A 13 13.19 -6.37 18.53
C LEU A 13 13.87 -5.67 17.36
N LYS A 14 13.45 -5.99 16.14
CA LYS A 14 13.85 -5.23 14.95
C LYS A 14 13.36 -3.79 15.11
N LYS A 15 14.24 -2.83 14.83
CA LYS A 15 13.92 -1.41 14.83
C LYS A 15 13.70 -0.95 13.40
N TYR A 16 12.67 -0.12 13.21
CA TYR A 16 12.38 0.55 11.96
C TYR A 16 12.35 2.06 12.21
N PRO A 17 12.62 2.89 11.18
CA PRO A 17 12.38 4.32 11.27
C PRO A 17 10.95 4.61 11.73
N LYS A 18 10.79 5.67 12.52
CA LYS A 18 9.47 6.13 12.93
C LYS A 18 8.96 7.14 11.92
N ASN A 19 7.68 7.07 11.60
CA ASN A 19 6.97 8.04 10.80
C ASN A 19 5.65 8.39 11.51
N GLU A 20 5.18 9.61 11.33
CA GLU A 20 3.96 10.11 11.96
C GLU A 20 2.69 9.47 11.38
N HIS A 21 2.70 9.15 10.08
CA HIS A 21 1.51 8.68 9.35
C HIS A 21 1.47 7.16 9.19
N PHE A 22 2.63 6.48 9.18
CA PHE A 22 2.72 5.06 8.88
C PHE A 22 3.61 4.27 9.84
N GLY A 23 3.11 3.12 10.29
CA GLY A 23 3.89 2.14 11.03
C GLY A 23 4.67 1.20 10.10
N LEU A 24 6.00 1.15 10.23
CA LEU A 24 6.86 0.30 9.40
C LEU A 24 7.19 -1.06 10.07
N PRO A 25 7.28 -2.15 9.29
CA PRO A 25 6.89 -2.28 7.89
C PRO A 25 5.36 -2.37 7.70
N PHE A 26 4.84 -1.83 6.60
CA PHE A 26 3.41 -1.84 6.29
C PHE A 26 3.04 -2.65 5.04
N ARG A 27 1.75 -2.91 4.88
CA ARG A 27 1.12 -3.46 3.68
C ARG A 27 0.00 -2.54 3.24
N MET A 28 0.04 -2.12 1.98
CA MET A 28 -0.90 -1.17 1.42
C MET A 28 -1.44 -1.65 0.08
N CYS A 29 -2.74 -1.44 -0.13
CA CYS A 29 -3.36 -1.50 -1.45
C CYS A 29 -3.72 -0.08 -1.89
N ILE A 30 -3.48 0.23 -3.16
CA ILE A 30 -3.97 1.46 -3.80
C ILE A 30 -4.86 1.03 -4.97
N ALA A 31 -6.14 1.38 -4.90
CA ALA A 31 -7.11 1.11 -5.94
C ALA A 31 -7.66 2.42 -6.50
N SER A 32 -7.36 2.70 -7.76
CA SER A 32 -7.83 3.93 -8.40
C SER A 32 -7.83 3.76 -9.92
N PRO A 33 -8.91 4.09 -10.65
CA PRO A 33 -8.98 3.96 -12.10
C PRO A 33 -7.86 4.70 -12.84
N SER A 34 -7.66 4.38 -14.13
CA SER A 34 -6.68 5.10 -14.96
C SER A 34 -6.93 6.62 -14.95
N GLY A 35 -5.85 7.41 -14.99
CA GLY A 35 -5.91 8.87 -14.96
C GLY A 35 -6.36 9.52 -13.64
N SER A 36 -6.60 8.72 -12.59
CA SER A 36 -7.20 9.20 -11.33
C SER A 36 -6.16 9.52 -10.23
N GLY A 37 -4.86 9.53 -10.56
CA GLY A 37 -3.79 10.00 -9.66
C GLY A 37 -3.07 8.93 -8.82
N LYS A 38 -3.13 7.65 -9.24
CA LYS A 38 -2.43 6.52 -8.58
C LYS A 38 -0.95 6.82 -8.30
N SER A 39 -0.18 7.04 -9.35
CA SER A 39 1.27 7.21 -9.27
C SER A 39 1.64 8.47 -8.45
N ASN A 40 0.85 9.55 -8.58
CA ASN A 40 1.01 10.75 -7.73
C ASN A 40 0.79 10.45 -6.24
N THR A 41 -0.23 9.65 -5.91
CA THR A 41 -0.51 9.24 -4.52
C THR A 41 0.66 8.44 -3.94
N VAL A 42 1.23 7.54 -4.75
CA VAL A 42 2.42 6.75 -4.37
C VAL A 42 3.60 7.66 -4.09
N LEU A 43 3.90 8.62 -4.98
CA LEU A 43 4.97 9.58 -4.77
C LEU A 43 4.77 10.43 -3.52
N TYR A 44 3.54 10.88 -3.28
CA TYR A 44 3.21 11.63 -2.07
C TYR A 44 3.47 10.79 -0.80
N ILE A 45 3.06 9.52 -0.81
CA ILE A 45 3.34 8.58 0.29
C ILE A 45 4.85 8.37 0.47
N ILE A 46 5.61 8.21 -0.62
CA ILE A 46 7.08 8.08 -0.57
C ILE A 46 7.72 9.35 0.01
N ALA A 47 7.23 10.54 -0.36
CA ALA A 47 7.71 11.80 0.19
C ALA A 47 7.45 11.92 1.70
N LEU A 48 6.25 11.53 2.17
CA LEU A 48 5.94 11.45 3.59
C LEU A 48 6.83 10.46 4.33
N LEU A 49 7.26 9.39 3.65
CA LEU A 49 8.16 8.35 4.15
C LEU A 49 9.63 8.64 3.81
N SER A 50 9.97 9.88 3.47
CA SER A 50 11.35 10.22 3.12
C SER A 50 12.33 9.73 4.18
N LYS A 51 13.45 9.16 3.74
CA LYS A 51 14.51 8.57 4.58
C LYS A 51 14.09 7.36 5.42
N CYS A 52 12.89 6.82 5.25
CA CYS A 52 12.46 5.61 5.96
C CYS A 52 12.91 4.31 5.30
N PHE A 53 13.32 4.36 4.03
CA PHE A 53 13.70 3.19 3.27
C PHE A 53 15.15 3.28 2.80
N THR A 54 15.90 2.19 2.94
CA THR A 54 17.25 2.06 2.38
C THR A 54 17.24 1.76 0.90
N LYS A 55 16.12 1.22 0.41
CA LYS A 55 15.92 0.77 -0.97
C LYS A 55 14.44 0.83 -1.31
N ILE A 56 14.15 1.28 -2.53
CA ILE A 56 12.82 1.23 -3.14
C ILE A 56 12.92 0.39 -4.41
N VAL A 57 12.09 -0.64 -4.52
CA VAL A 57 11.97 -1.49 -5.71
C VAL A 57 10.58 -1.30 -6.31
N ILE A 58 10.52 -1.01 -7.61
CA ILE A 58 9.28 -0.81 -8.34
C ILE A 58 9.20 -1.89 -9.41
N CYS A 59 8.23 -2.79 -9.27
CA CYS A 59 7.94 -3.82 -10.25
C CYS A 59 6.76 -3.35 -11.10
N THR A 60 6.98 -3.15 -12.39
CA THR A 60 5.97 -2.69 -13.35
C THR A 60 6.08 -3.48 -14.65
N LYS A 61 5.06 -3.40 -15.50
CA LYS A 61 5.13 -3.94 -16.86
C LYS A 61 5.93 -3.04 -17.79
N THR A 62 5.78 -1.73 -17.63
CA THR A 62 6.44 -0.71 -18.45
C THR A 62 6.76 0.47 -17.55
N ASN A 63 7.97 0.99 -17.67
CA ASN A 63 8.39 2.16 -16.89
C ASN A 63 7.53 3.40 -17.19
N GLU A 64 7.31 4.23 -16.16
CA GLU A 64 6.62 5.51 -16.27
C GLU A 64 7.60 6.65 -16.01
N THR A 65 7.44 7.80 -16.68
CA THR A 65 8.27 9.00 -16.47
C THR A 65 8.34 9.44 -15.00
N LEU A 66 7.29 9.13 -14.23
CA LEU A 66 7.24 9.46 -12.82
C LEU A 66 8.22 8.63 -11.97
N TYR A 67 8.52 7.40 -12.37
CA TYR A 67 9.51 6.55 -11.72
C TYR A 67 10.94 6.95 -12.08
N ASP A 68 11.15 7.45 -13.30
CA ASP A 68 12.43 8.09 -13.66
C ASP A 68 12.69 9.33 -12.80
N HIS A 69 11.69 10.20 -12.68
CA HIS A 69 11.80 11.35 -11.79
C HIS A 69 12.08 10.95 -10.33
N LEU A 70 11.48 9.85 -9.87
CA LEU A 70 11.73 9.31 -8.53
C LEU A 70 13.18 8.81 -8.36
N LYS A 71 13.73 8.11 -9.37
CA LYS A 71 15.14 7.69 -9.39
C LYS A 71 16.09 8.87 -9.36
N ASP A 72 15.75 9.96 -10.06
CA ASP A 72 16.57 11.16 -10.09
C ASP A 72 16.53 11.94 -8.76
N THR A 73 15.49 11.73 -7.95
CA THR A 73 15.25 12.47 -6.71
C THR A 73 15.67 11.70 -5.46
N ILE A 74 15.65 10.37 -5.48
CA ILE A 74 15.89 9.51 -4.33
C ILE A 74 16.94 8.45 -4.66
N ASP A 75 17.94 8.31 -3.80
CA ASP A 75 18.96 7.27 -3.92
C ASP A 75 18.36 5.86 -3.77
N ASN A 76 19.02 4.87 -4.38
CA ASN A 76 18.70 3.44 -4.23
C ASN A 76 17.27 3.07 -4.67
N VAL A 77 16.76 3.72 -5.72
CA VAL A 77 15.54 3.32 -6.41
C VAL A 77 15.88 2.39 -7.57
N GLU A 78 15.22 1.24 -7.63
CA GLU A 78 15.34 0.24 -8.69
C GLU A 78 13.97 0.04 -9.34
N VAL A 79 13.91 0.11 -10.68
CA VAL A 79 12.70 -0.23 -11.44
C VAL A 79 12.98 -1.50 -12.21
N ILE A 80 12.12 -2.48 -12.02
CA ILE A 80 12.13 -3.79 -12.66
C ILE A 80 10.92 -3.84 -13.58
N GLU A 81 11.16 -4.02 -14.88
CA GLU A 81 10.14 -3.99 -15.93
C GLU A 81 9.68 -5.41 -16.31
N GLU A 82 8.86 -5.49 -17.37
CA GLU A 82 8.37 -6.75 -17.96
C GLU A 82 7.54 -7.61 -16.98
N GLY A 83 6.98 -7.00 -15.94
CA GLY A 83 6.19 -7.70 -14.93
C GLY A 83 7.02 -8.64 -14.04
N MET A 84 8.34 -8.50 -14.06
CA MET A 84 9.23 -9.29 -13.21
C MET A 84 9.14 -8.85 -11.76
N VAL A 85 9.20 -9.82 -10.86
CA VAL A 85 9.22 -9.61 -9.42
C VAL A 85 10.47 -10.32 -8.89
N PRO A 86 11.36 -9.65 -8.13
CA PRO A 86 12.57 -10.29 -7.63
C PRO A 86 12.27 -11.17 -6.42
N ALA A 87 13.13 -12.14 -6.13
CA ALA A 87 12.99 -12.93 -4.92
C ALA A 87 13.38 -12.09 -3.69
N MET A 88 12.61 -12.19 -2.61
CA MET A 88 12.87 -11.45 -1.36
C MET A 88 14.30 -11.64 -0.81
N GLY A 89 14.94 -12.78 -1.11
CA GLY A 89 16.28 -13.13 -0.62
C GLY A 89 17.42 -12.35 -1.29
N GLU A 90 17.18 -11.77 -2.46
CA GLU A 90 18.18 -10.99 -3.20
C GLU A 90 18.61 -9.71 -2.45
N TYR A 91 17.83 -9.28 -1.46
CA TYR A 91 18.03 -8.03 -0.71
C TYR A 91 18.16 -8.25 0.81
N ASP A 92 18.56 -9.45 1.27
CA ASP A 92 18.48 -9.81 2.69
C ASP A 92 19.42 -8.99 3.62
N SER A 93 20.41 -8.27 3.10
CA SER A 93 21.34 -7.42 3.87
C SER A 93 20.76 -6.05 4.29
N GLU A 94 19.66 -5.61 3.70
CA GLU A 94 19.12 -4.25 3.91
C GLU A 94 18.02 -4.18 4.98
N THR A 95 18.01 -3.10 5.75
CA THR A 95 16.99 -2.83 6.79
C THR A 95 15.97 -1.81 6.30
N SER A 96 14.67 -2.11 6.39
CA SER A 96 13.58 -1.19 5.98
C SER A 96 13.60 -0.89 4.48
N LYS A 97 12.93 -1.74 3.69
CA LYS A 97 12.83 -1.63 2.24
C LYS A 97 11.38 -1.39 1.82
N LEU A 98 11.17 -0.81 0.64
CA LEU A 98 9.85 -0.68 0.03
C LEU A 98 9.82 -1.42 -1.30
N VAL A 99 8.80 -2.25 -1.52
CA VAL A 99 8.48 -2.79 -2.84
C VAL A 99 7.10 -2.31 -3.29
N ILE A 100 7.02 -1.85 -4.53
CA ILE A 100 5.82 -1.36 -5.19
C ILE A 100 5.51 -2.30 -6.36
N PHE A 101 4.31 -2.85 -6.39
CA PHE A 101 3.82 -3.68 -7.50
C PHE A 101 2.79 -2.87 -8.28
N ASP A 102 3.18 -2.36 -9.45
CA ASP A 102 2.37 -1.45 -10.24
C ASP A 102 1.66 -2.14 -11.42
N ASP A 103 0.33 -2.06 -11.40
CA ASP A 103 -0.62 -2.64 -12.36
C ASP A 103 -0.32 -4.08 -12.82
N LEU A 104 0.28 -4.89 -11.95
CA LEU A 104 0.66 -6.28 -12.27
C LEU A 104 -0.52 -7.27 -12.22
N VAL A 105 -1.76 -6.80 -12.08
CA VAL A 105 -2.95 -7.64 -11.83
C VAL A 105 -3.22 -8.70 -12.89
N LEU A 106 -2.77 -8.46 -14.12
CA LEU A 106 -2.91 -9.38 -15.26
C LEU A 106 -1.71 -10.32 -15.44
N GLU A 107 -0.68 -10.20 -14.61
CA GLU A 107 0.48 -11.07 -14.69
C GLU A 107 0.14 -12.54 -14.36
N PRO A 108 0.94 -13.50 -14.87
CA PRO A 108 0.68 -14.92 -14.65
C PRO A 108 0.54 -15.28 -13.17
N LYS A 109 -0.19 -16.36 -12.89
CA LYS A 109 -0.41 -16.88 -11.53
C LYS A 109 0.89 -17.05 -10.73
N LYS A 110 2.00 -17.37 -11.38
CA LYS A 110 3.33 -17.49 -10.76
C LYS A 110 3.79 -16.15 -10.17
N THR A 111 3.71 -15.07 -10.94
CA THR A 111 4.03 -13.70 -10.50
C THR A 111 3.12 -13.27 -9.37
N GLN A 112 1.80 -13.48 -9.52
CA GLN A 112 0.82 -13.16 -8.46
C GLN A 112 1.07 -13.95 -7.17
N ALA A 113 1.47 -15.22 -7.26
CA ALA A 113 1.85 -16.02 -6.10
C ALA A 113 3.11 -15.47 -5.41
N GLN A 114 4.10 -15.00 -6.17
CA GLN A 114 5.30 -14.38 -5.64
C GLN A 114 4.99 -13.06 -4.91
N ILE A 115 4.14 -12.20 -5.49
CA ILE A 115 3.66 -11.00 -4.81
C ILE A 115 2.90 -11.37 -3.53
N GLY A 116 2.07 -12.41 -3.56
CA GLY A 116 1.41 -12.95 -2.37
C GLY A 116 2.39 -13.33 -1.26
N GLN A 117 3.55 -13.91 -1.59
CA GLN A 117 4.60 -14.21 -0.61
C GLN A 117 5.18 -12.95 0.04
N TYR A 118 5.34 -11.85 -0.70
CA TYR A 118 5.73 -10.56 -0.12
C TYR A 118 4.68 -10.09 0.91
N PHE A 119 3.39 -10.13 0.59
CA PHE A 119 2.33 -9.70 1.51
C PHE A 119 2.18 -10.58 2.76
N ILE A 120 2.56 -11.86 2.68
CA ILE A 120 2.53 -12.78 3.83
C ILE A 120 3.81 -12.67 4.68
N ARG A 121 4.98 -12.65 4.05
CA ARG A 121 6.28 -12.87 4.72
C ARG A 121 7.22 -11.67 4.69
N GLY A 122 7.01 -10.73 3.78
CA GLY A 122 7.90 -9.58 3.52
C GLY A 122 8.21 -8.75 4.76
N ARG A 123 7.21 -8.51 5.63
CA ARG A 123 7.39 -7.76 6.88
C ARG A 123 8.49 -8.33 7.77
N LYS A 124 8.61 -9.66 7.88
CA LYS A 124 9.67 -10.31 8.68
C LYS A 124 11.07 -10.04 8.12
N LYS A 125 11.15 -9.78 6.81
CA LYS A 125 12.37 -9.41 6.07
C LYS A 125 12.54 -7.88 5.94
N GLY A 126 11.70 -7.09 6.61
CA GLY A 126 11.78 -5.63 6.62
C GLY A 126 11.24 -4.95 5.37
N TRP A 127 10.41 -5.64 4.57
CA TRP A 127 9.71 -5.04 3.44
C TRP A 127 8.40 -4.40 3.89
N SER A 128 8.23 -3.13 3.53
CA SER A 128 6.92 -2.53 3.28
C SER A 128 6.49 -2.84 1.85
N MET A 129 5.19 -3.01 1.64
CA MET A 129 4.61 -3.39 0.35
C MET A 129 3.49 -2.44 -0.05
N ILE A 130 3.50 -2.00 -1.30
CA ILE A 130 2.38 -1.30 -1.95
C ILE A 130 1.96 -2.12 -3.18
N TYR A 131 0.68 -2.46 -3.28
CA TYR A 131 0.09 -3.04 -4.48
C TYR A 131 -0.84 -2.02 -5.12
N ILE A 132 -0.58 -1.66 -6.36
CA ILE A 132 -1.35 -0.67 -7.12
C ILE A 132 -2.20 -1.40 -8.15
N SER A 133 -3.47 -1.03 -8.25
CA SER A 133 -4.37 -1.56 -9.27
C SER A 133 -5.45 -0.55 -9.67
N GLN A 134 -6.01 -0.74 -10.86
CA GLN A 134 -7.14 0.05 -11.32
C GLN A 134 -8.46 -0.33 -10.63
N SER A 135 -8.56 -1.56 -10.12
CA SER A 135 -9.75 -2.08 -9.45
C SER A 135 -9.34 -2.78 -8.15
N TYR A 136 -10.00 -2.42 -7.05
CA TYR A 136 -9.82 -3.09 -5.77
C TYR A 136 -10.27 -4.55 -5.85
N PHE A 137 -11.37 -4.82 -6.55
CA PHE A 137 -11.86 -6.18 -6.79
C PHE A 137 -10.82 -7.07 -7.47
N GLY A 138 -10.07 -6.52 -8.44
CA GLY A 138 -9.04 -7.25 -9.18
C GLY A 138 -7.83 -7.66 -8.34
N ILE A 139 -7.50 -6.91 -7.27
CA ILE A 139 -6.37 -7.24 -6.40
C ILE A 139 -6.62 -8.61 -5.75
N PRO A 140 -5.68 -9.56 -5.77
CA PRO A 140 -5.86 -10.87 -5.14
C PRO A 140 -6.31 -10.77 -3.68
N LYS A 141 -7.29 -11.59 -3.27
CA LYS A 141 -7.84 -11.58 -1.90
C LYS A 141 -6.75 -11.65 -0.83
N THR A 142 -5.74 -12.49 -1.02
CA THR A 142 -4.60 -12.64 -0.10
C THR A 142 -3.88 -11.32 0.16
N ILE A 143 -3.75 -10.46 -0.85
CA ILE A 143 -3.11 -9.15 -0.74
C ILE A 143 -4.04 -8.21 0.02
N ARG A 144 -5.30 -8.12 -0.40
CA ARG A 144 -6.33 -7.24 0.20
C ARG A 144 -6.47 -7.45 1.70
N ILE A 145 -6.76 -8.67 2.14
CA ILE A 145 -7.01 -8.96 3.57
C ILE A 145 -5.77 -8.83 4.46
N ASN A 146 -4.57 -8.80 3.85
CA ASN A 146 -3.33 -8.60 4.59
C ASN A 146 -2.91 -7.12 4.66
N SER A 147 -3.55 -6.24 3.88
CA SER A 147 -3.24 -4.82 3.89
C SER A 147 -3.73 -4.14 5.16
N GLN A 148 -2.88 -3.27 5.70
CA GLN A 148 -3.15 -2.42 6.85
C GLN A 148 -3.70 -1.06 6.41
N TYR A 149 -3.35 -0.66 5.18
CA TYR A 149 -3.78 0.58 4.57
C TYR A 149 -4.45 0.29 3.23
N VAL A 150 -5.60 0.90 2.98
CA VAL A 150 -6.27 0.84 1.67
C VAL A 150 -6.54 2.25 1.21
N VAL A 151 -5.95 2.63 0.08
CA VAL A 151 -6.14 3.95 -0.54
C VAL A 151 -7.04 3.80 -1.76
N LEU A 152 -8.10 4.58 -1.79
CA LEU A 152 -9.14 4.58 -2.81
C LEU A 152 -9.12 5.92 -3.54
N GLY A 153 -8.88 5.87 -4.85
CA GLY A 153 -9.08 7.04 -5.70
C GLY A 153 -10.53 7.17 -6.16
N ARG A 154 -10.83 8.32 -6.75
CA ARG A 154 -12.13 8.64 -7.37
C ARG A 154 -12.57 7.61 -8.42
N ASN A 155 -13.88 7.49 -8.66
CA ASN A 155 -14.50 6.71 -9.74
C ASN A 155 -14.34 5.18 -9.67
N LEU A 156 -14.00 4.61 -8.50
CA LEU A 156 -14.15 3.16 -8.28
C LEU A 156 -15.59 2.69 -8.49
N THR A 157 -15.72 1.43 -8.92
CA THR A 157 -17.02 0.84 -9.23
C THR A 157 -17.78 0.47 -7.96
N GLN A 158 -19.11 0.34 -8.07
CA GLN A 158 -19.92 -0.18 -6.95
C GLN A 158 -19.47 -1.58 -6.49
N ARG A 159 -18.92 -2.39 -7.42
CA ARG A 159 -18.36 -3.71 -7.09
C ARG A 159 -17.11 -3.58 -6.22
N ASP A 160 -16.23 -2.62 -6.51
CA ASP A 160 -15.05 -2.36 -5.70
C ASP A 160 -15.47 -1.96 -4.28
N LEU A 161 -16.36 -0.97 -4.16
CA LEU A 161 -16.83 -0.45 -2.86
C LEU A 161 -17.53 -1.54 -2.02
N ALA A 162 -18.37 -2.36 -2.64
CA ALA A 162 -19.05 -3.47 -1.96
C ALA A 162 -18.08 -4.52 -1.42
N ILE A 163 -16.98 -4.78 -2.13
CA ILE A 163 -15.97 -5.76 -1.70
C ILE A 163 -15.07 -5.20 -0.61
N ILE A 164 -14.78 -3.89 -0.64
CA ILE A 164 -14.07 -3.22 0.45
C ILE A 164 -14.85 -3.36 1.76
N CYS A 165 -16.15 -3.03 1.75
CA CYS A 165 -17.01 -3.15 2.94
C CYS A 165 -17.12 -4.59 3.45
N ARG A 166 -16.97 -5.59 2.57
CA ARG A 166 -16.99 -7.01 2.93
C ARG A 166 -15.66 -7.48 3.51
N ASP A 167 -14.55 -7.04 2.91
CA ASP A 167 -13.20 -7.41 3.35
C ASP A 167 -12.86 -6.73 4.68
N PHE A 168 -13.39 -5.52 4.93
CA PHE A 168 -13.21 -4.76 6.18
C PHE A 168 -14.55 -4.29 6.75
N PRO A 169 -15.26 -5.16 7.49
CA PRO A 169 -16.48 -4.78 8.18
C PRO A 169 -16.21 -3.66 9.18
N SER A 170 -17.06 -2.65 9.14
CA SER A 170 -17.02 -1.45 9.97
C SER A 170 -18.37 -1.25 10.66
N ASP A 171 -18.43 -0.39 11.66
CA ASP A 171 -19.72 -0.06 12.31
C ASP A 171 -20.52 0.93 11.45
N MET A 172 -19.84 1.63 10.53
CA MET A 172 -20.46 2.44 9.49
C MET A 172 -21.30 1.61 8.51
N PRO A 173 -22.59 1.96 8.29
CA PRO A 173 -23.42 1.35 7.26
C PRO A 173 -22.84 1.50 5.85
N VAL A 174 -23.00 0.49 5.00
CA VAL A 174 -22.45 0.47 3.62
C VAL A 174 -22.85 1.69 2.81
N LYS A 175 -24.09 2.17 2.95
CA LYS A 175 -24.56 3.37 2.24
C LYS A 175 -23.79 4.61 2.68
N GLU A 176 -23.60 4.78 4.00
CA GLU A 176 -22.86 5.89 4.57
C GLU A 176 -21.39 5.86 4.13
N PHE A 177 -20.77 4.67 4.10
CA PHE A 177 -19.42 4.50 3.57
C PHE A 177 -19.31 4.95 2.10
N ILE A 178 -20.27 4.55 1.25
CA ILE A 178 -20.27 4.94 -0.17
C ILE A 178 -20.46 6.45 -0.33
N ASP A 179 -21.36 7.05 0.44
CA ASP A 179 -21.62 8.50 0.40
C ASP A 179 -20.41 9.29 0.92
N LEU A 180 -19.74 8.80 1.97
CA LEU A 180 -18.49 9.35 2.49
C LEU A 180 -17.37 9.27 1.45
N TYR A 181 -17.17 8.11 0.82
CA TYR A 181 -16.19 7.92 -0.24
C TYR A 181 -16.41 8.91 -1.39
N LYS A 182 -17.66 9.07 -1.86
CA LYS A 182 -17.99 10.04 -2.93
C LYS A 182 -17.66 11.48 -2.53
N ARG A 183 -17.90 11.84 -1.27
CA ARG A 183 -17.59 13.17 -0.73
C ARG A 183 -16.08 13.40 -0.64
N ILE A 184 -15.33 12.44 -0.07
CA ILE A 184 -13.86 12.54 0.08
C ILE A 184 -13.17 12.59 -1.28
N THR A 185 -13.70 11.85 -2.26
CA THR A 185 -13.10 11.71 -3.60
C THR A 185 -13.73 12.61 -4.67
N SER A 186 -14.43 13.69 -4.27
CA SER A 186 -15.17 14.57 -5.19
C SER A 186 -14.24 15.34 -6.14
N GLU A 187 -13.06 15.74 -5.64
CA GLU A 187 -12.08 16.53 -6.37
C GLU A 187 -11.11 15.65 -7.18
N LYS A 188 -10.51 16.21 -8.22
CA LYS A 188 -9.46 15.51 -8.98
C LYS A 188 -8.27 15.22 -8.05
N MET A 189 -7.65 14.05 -8.20
CA MET A 189 -6.51 13.58 -7.38
C MET A 189 -6.80 13.36 -5.89
N SER A 190 -8.04 13.56 -5.44
CA SER A 190 -8.41 13.29 -4.05
C SER A 190 -8.52 11.79 -3.80
N THR A 191 -8.12 11.37 -2.60
CA THR A 191 -8.12 9.96 -2.19
C THR A 191 -8.72 9.78 -0.81
N MET A 192 -9.33 8.62 -0.59
CA MET A 192 -9.76 8.15 0.72
C MET A 192 -8.80 7.05 1.16
N MET A 193 -8.14 7.21 2.31
CA MET A 193 -7.33 6.17 2.92
C MET A 193 -8.07 5.58 4.12
N MET A 194 -8.16 4.26 4.17
CA MET A 194 -8.60 3.49 5.33
C MET A 194 -7.36 2.93 6.06
N ASN A 195 -7.17 3.31 7.33
CA ASN A 195 -6.22 2.67 8.25
C ASN A 195 -6.97 1.59 9.02
N ILE A 196 -6.78 0.33 8.60
CA ILE A 196 -7.52 -0.83 9.12
C ILE A 196 -7.11 -1.17 10.55
N ILE A 197 -5.86 -0.89 10.94
CA ILE A 197 -5.37 -1.20 12.29
C ILE A 197 -6.01 -0.27 13.31
N GLU A 198 -6.04 1.02 13.01
CA GLU A 198 -6.58 2.05 13.90
C GLU A 198 -8.07 2.28 13.71
N ARG A 199 -8.68 1.67 12.67
CA ARG A 199 -10.07 1.88 12.27
C ARG A 199 -10.38 3.34 11.97
N LYS A 200 -9.53 4.00 11.19
CA LYS A 200 -9.67 5.42 10.84
C LYS A 200 -9.72 5.64 9.34
N ILE A 201 -10.48 6.65 8.93
CA ILE A 201 -10.56 7.14 7.56
C ILE A 201 -9.88 8.50 7.46
N TYR A 202 -9.09 8.66 6.41
CA TYR A 202 -8.38 9.89 6.09
C TYR A 202 -8.69 10.33 4.65
N GLN A 203 -8.70 11.63 4.43
CA GLN A 203 -8.65 12.24 3.10
C GLN A 203 -7.20 12.55 2.74
N ASN A 204 -6.84 12.30 1.48
CA ASN A 204 -5.51 12.60 0.93
C ASN A 204 -4.37 12.08 1.81
N VAL A 205 -4.53 10.85 2.32
CA VAL A 205 -3.58 10.11 3.16
C VAL A 205 -3.40 10.65 4.58
N ILE A 206 -3.45 11.97 4.80
CA ILE A 206 -3.04 12.59 6.08
C ILE A 206 -4.17 13.27 6.86
N GLU A 207 -5.25 13.71 6.21
CA GLU A 207 -6.30 14.49 6.86
C GLU A 207 -7.32 13.55 7.50
N TYR A 208 -7.35 13.49 8.85
CA TYR A 208 -8.29 12.64 9.57
C TYR A 208 -9.75 13.07 9.33
N ILE A 209 -10.63 12.12 9.02
CA ILE A 209 -12.05 12.37 8.76
C ILE A 209 -12.94 11.78 9.85
N CYS A 210 -12.82 10.48 10.11
CA CYS A 210 -13.65 9.77 11.10
C CYS A 210 -13.10 8.38 11.44
N GLU A 211 -13.71 7.74 12.44
CA GLU A 211 -13.53 6.30 12.68
C GLU A 211 -14.35 5.45 11.69
N MET A 212 -14.00 4.17 11.56
CA MET A 212 -14.70 3.14 10.78
C MET A 212 -15.66 2.32 11.63
#